data_AF-A0A969E1L7-F1
#
_entry.id   AF-A0A969E1L7-F1
#
_cell.length_a   1.000
_cell.length_b   1.000
_cell.length_c   1.000
_cell.angle_alpha   90.00
_cell.angle_beta   90.00
_cell.angle_gamma   90.00
#
_symmetry.space_group_name_H-M   'P 1'
#
loop_
_entity.id
_entity.type
_entity.pdbx_description
1 polymer ?
#
loop_
_entity_poly.entity_id
_entity_poly.type
_entity_poly.pdbx_seq_one_letter_code
_entity_poly.pdbx_strand_id
1 'polypeptide(L)'
;MNGGLVATCETCPRNLIPKITWWTAAVGGAQVFTGAIFDPIAVGLVDEKIVGNHTFFAQCACGACVSERTPSVFTVNPQPKPIIQVK
;
A
#
# COMPACT_ATOMS: atom_id res chain seq x y z
N MET A 1 7.39 13.52 4.26
CA MET A 1 7.93 12.17 4.00
C MET A 1 6.73 11.31 3.69
N ASN A 2 6.57 10.90 2.43
CA ASN A 2 5.42 10.14 1.97
C ASN A 2 5.40 8.78 2.68
N GLY A 3 4.50 8.63 3.64
CA GLY A 3 4.39 7.43 4.47
C GLY A 3 3.77 6.29 3.68
N GLY A 4 4.54 5.62 2.81
CA GLY A 4 4.08 4.43 2.09
C GLY A 4 3.83 3.24 3.02
N LEU A 5 3.03 2.29 2.55
CA LEU A 5 2.82 1.01 3.20
C LEU A 5 4.03 0.10 2.96
N VAL A 6 4.52 -0.52 4.02
CA VAL A 6 5.65 -1.47 3.96
C VAL A 6 5.16 -2.85 4.32
N ALA A 7 5.51 -3.83 3.50
CA ALA A 7 5.27 -5.24 3.78
C ALA A 7 6.58 -6.00 3.69
N THR A 8 6.66 -7.09 4.46
CA THR A 8 7.74 -8.07 4.41
C THR A 8 7.13 -9.46 4.21
N CYS A 9 7.87 -10.33 3.55
CA CYS A 9 7.52 -11.74 3.43
C CYS A 9 8.55 -12.58 4.15
N GLU A 10 8.11 -13.70 4.68
CA GLU A 10 9.00 -14.76 5.11
C GLU A 10 9.82 -15.29 3.92
N THR A 11 10.94 -15.95 4.23
CA THR A 11 11.77 -16.57 3.20
C THR A 11 11.00 -17.69 2.52
N CYS A 12 11.03 -17.73 1.19
CA CYS A 12 10.38 -18.80 0.47
C CYS A 12 11.18 -20.10 0.58
N PRO A 13 10.51 -21.26 0.67
CA PRO A 13 11.16 -22.55 0.52
C PRO A 13 11.84 -22.70 -0.85
N ARG A 14 12.75 -23.66 -0.95
CA ARG A 14 13.41 -24.06 -2.22
C ARG A 14 14.19 -22.94 -2.92
N ASN A 15 14.76 -22.00 -2.17
CA ASN A 15 15.53 -20.86 -2.70
C ASN A 15 14.74 -19.98 -3.69
N LEU A 16 13.43 -19.96 -3.57
CA LEU A 16 12.60 -19.03 -4.34
C LEU A 16 12.73 -17.62 -3.76
N ILE A 17 12.52 -16.62 -4.61
CA ILE A 17 12.56 -15.22 -4.21
C ILE A 17 11.13 -14.77 -3.87
N PRO A 18 10.85 -14.33 -2.62
CA PRO A 18 9.54 -13.83 -2.26
C PRO A 18 9.23 -12.55 -3.04
N LYS A 19 7.98 -12.44 -3.51
CA LYS A 19 7.45 -11.23 -4.12
C LYS A 19 6.27 -10.71 -3.30
N ILE A 20 6.18 -9.40 -3.19
CA ILE A 20 5.05 -8.72 -2.55
C ILE A 20 4.21 -8.09 -3.65
N THR A 21 2.91 -8.40 -3.63
CA THR A 21 1.92 -7.81 -4.52
C THR A 21 0.87 -7.08 -3.69
N TRP A 22 0.37 -5.96 -4.20
CA TRP A 22 -0.62 -5.12 -3.54
C TRP A 22 -1.90 -5.04 -4.35
N TRP A 23 -3.02 -5.03 -3.63
CA TRP A 23 -4.37 -5.16 -4.18
C TRP A 23 -5.34 -4.20 -3.47
N THR A 24 -6.45 -3.88 -4.14
CA THR A 24 -7.53 -3.02 -3.60
C THR A 24 -8.67 -3.82 -2.96
N ALA A 25 -8.61 -5.16 -3.03
CA ALA A 25 -9.64 -6.04 -2.48
C ALA A 25 -9.01 -7.22 -1.72
N ALA A 26 -9.72 -7.72 -0.70
CA ALA A 26 -9.31 -8.89 0.08
C ALA A 26 -9.28 -10.18 -0.75
N VAL A 27 -10.15 -10.32 -1.75
CA VAL A 27 -10.20 -11.44 -2.69
C VAL A 27 -10.59 -10.90 -4.08
N GLY A 28 -10.04 -11.47 -5.15
CA GLY A 28 -10.31 -11.03 -6.52
C GLY A 28 -9.71 -9.64 -6.83
N GLY A 29 -10.27 -8.92 -7.79
CA GLY A 29 -9.77 -7.60 -8.21
C GLY A 29 -8.45 -7.64 -8.99
N ALA A 30 -7.99 -6.46 -9.40
CA ALA A 30 -6.74 -6.30 -10.14
C ALA A 30 -5.59 -5.97 -9.19
N GLN A 31 -4.41 -6.49 -9.52
CA GLN A 31 -3.18 -6.11 -8.83
C GLN A 31 -2.84 -4.66 -9.18
N VAL A 32 -2.48 -3.85 -8.17
CA VAL A 32 -2.19 -2.43 -8.38
C VAL A 32 -0.72 -2.08 -8.24
N PHE A 33 0.07 -2.90 -7.53
CA PHE A 33 1.50 -2.66 -7.36
C PHE A 33 2.28 -3.94 -7.02
N THR A 34 3.60 -3.94 -7.25
CA THR A 34 4.53 -4.99 -6.84
C THR A 34 5.75 -4.36 -6.18
N GLY A 35 6.10 -4.81 -4.97
CA GLY A 35 7.24 -4.31 -4.22
C GLY A 35 6.99 -4.27 -2.71
N ALA A 36 8.08 -4.22 -1.94
CA ALA A 36 8.02 -4.19 -0.48
C ALA A 36 7.50 -2.85 0.06
N ILE A 37 7.79 -1.75 -0.64
CA ILE A 37 7.36 -0.39 -0.28
C ILE A 37 6.38 0.07 -1.33
N PHE A 38 5.14 0.33 -0.90
CA PHE A 38 4.05 0.76 -1.74
C PHE A 38 3.55 2.13 -1.31
N ASP A 39 3.63 3.11 -2.20
CA ASP A 39 3.10 4.45 -1.99
C ASP A 39 1.84 4.65 -2.85
N PRO A 40 0.63 4.60 -2.26
CA PRO A 40 -0.63 4.77 -2.98
C PRO A 40 -0.78 6.14 -3.66
N ILE A 41 -0.13 7.18 -3.14
CA ILE A 41 -0.16 8.53 -3.75
C ILE A 41 0.72 8.53 -4.99
N ALA A 42 1.94 7.98 -4.88
CA ALA A 42 2.88 7.95 -6.00
C ALA A 42 2.36 7.15 -7.20
N VAL A 43 1.54 6.12 -6.96
CA VAL A 43 0.89 5.34 -8.03
C VAL A 43 -0.50 5.87 -8.44
N GLY A 44 -0.94 7.00 -7.87
CA GLY A 44 -2.19 7.66 -8.25
C GLY A 44 -3.48 6.99 -7.77
N LEU A 45 -3.41 6.13 -6.75
CA LEU A 45 -4.59 5.47 -6.17
C LEU A 45 -5.24 6.28 -5.04
N VAL A 46 -4.48 7.20 -4.44
CA VAL A 46 -4.94 8.08 -3.36
C VAL A 46 -4.58 9.53 -3.70
N ASP A 47 -5.54 10.43 -3.58
CA ASP A 47 -5.30 11.86 -3.63
C ASP A 47 -4.88 12.35 -2.23
N GLU A 48 -3.65 12.85 -2.11
CA GLU A 48 -3.08 13.38 -0.87
C GLU A 48 -3.88 14.57 -0.28
N LYS A 49 -4.75 15.20 -1.07
CA LYS A 49 -5.60 16.31 -0.63
C LYS A 49 -6.89 15.84 0.04
N ILE A 50 -7.24 14.58 -0.12
CA ILE A 50 -8.47 14.00 0.42
C ILE A 50 -8.13 13.26 1.71
N VAL A 51 -8.48 13.87 2.85
CA VAL A 51 -8.30 13.26 4.17
C VAL A 51 -9.18 12.02 4.29
N GLY A 52 -8.58 10.91 4.74
CA GLY A 52 -9.31 9.66 4.88
C GLY A 52 -8.40 8.45 5.05
N ASN A 53 -9.05 7.30 5.24
CA ASN A 53 -8.41 6.00 5.33
C ASN A 53 -8.67 5.22 4.04
N HIS A 54 -7.61 4.61 3.50
CA HIS A 54 -7.65 3.76 2.33
C HIS A 54 -7.08 2.39 2.70
N THR A 55 -7.86 1.33 2.49
CA THR A 55 -7.41 -0.04 2.79
C THR A 55 -6.85 -0.69 1.53
N PHE A 56 -5.61 -1.16 1.65
CA PHE A 56 -4.94 -1.97 0.64
C PHE A 56 -4.57 -3.32 1.23
N PHE A 57 -4.28 -4.28 0.36
CA PHE A 57 -4.04 -5.65 0.77
C PHE A 57 -2.71 -6.13 0.22
N ALA A 58 -1.80 -6.53 1.11
CA ALA A 58 -0.53 -7.13 0.74
C ALA A 58 -0.66 -8.66 0.63
N GLN A 59 0.02 -9.24 -0.36
CA GLN A 59 0.12 -10.69 -0.54
C GLN A 59 1.56 -11.07 -0.84
N CYS A 60 2.03 -12.09 -0.13
CA CYS A 60 3.30 -12.74 -0.41
C CYS A 60 3.11 -13.83 -1.46
N ALA A 61 4.01 -13.86 -2.43
CA ALA A 61 4.04 -14.87 -3.48
C ALA A 61 5.43 -15.53 -3.54
N CYS A 62 5.44 -16.86 -3.43
CA CYS A 62 6.59 -17.74 -3.58
C CYS A 62 6.38 -18.63 -4.82
N GLY A 63 6.65 -18.08 -6.01
CA GLY A 63 6.29 -18.75 -7.26
C GLY A 63 4.77 -18.83 -7.43
N ALA A 64 4.24 -20.06 -7.48
CA ALA A 64 2.78 -20.30 -7.56
C ALA A 64 2.08 -20.32 -6.19
N CYS A 65 2.83 -20.43 -5.10
CA CYS A 65 2.26 -20.40 -3.75
C CYS A 65 2.03 -18.94 -3.33
N VAL A 66 0.80 -18.58 -3.00
CA VAL A 66 0.45 -17.24 -2.52
C VAL A 66 -0.16 -17.31 -1.13
N SER A 67 0.12 -16.31 -0.30
CA SER A 67 -0.50 -16.16 1.02
C SER A 67 -1.92 -15.64 0.90
N GLU A 68 -2.67 -15.69 1.99
CA GLU A 68 -3.83 -14.83 2.15
C GLU A 68 -3.42 -13.35 2.10
N ARG A 69 -4.38 -12.51 1.73
CA ARG A 69 -4.20 -11.06 1.62
C ARG A 69 -4.39 -10.40 2.98
N THR A 70 -3.38 -9.68 3.44
CA THR A 70 -3.41 -8.98 4.73
C THR A 70 -3.79 -7.51 4.53
N PRO A 71 -4.83 -7.00 5.23
CA PRO A 71 -5.22 -5.60 5.12
C PRO A 71 -4.16 -4.68 5.73
N SER A 72 -4.00 -3.51 5.11
CA SER A 72 -3.11 -2.43 5.54
C SER A 72 -3.82 -1.10 5.28
N VAL A 73 -3.89 -0.25 6.30
CA VAL A 73 -4.59 1.03 6.21
C VAL A 73 -3.58 2.15 5.96
N PHE A 74 -3.77 2.86 4.85
CA PHE A 74 -3.08 4.08 4.53
C PHE A 74 -3.96 5.27 4.93
N THR A 75 -3.46 6.15 5.79
CA THR A 75 -4.20 7.31 6.30
C THR A 75 -3.60 8.60 5.76
N VAL A 76 -4.45 9.39 5.09
CA VAL A 76 -4.12 10.77 4.69
C VAL A 76 -4.57 11.69 5.83
N ASN A 77 -3.61 12.38 6.44
CA ASN A 77 -3.87 13.33 7.51
C ASN A 77 -4.14 14.74 6.95
N PRO A 78 -4.94 15.58 7.65
CA PRO A 78 -5.13 16.97 7.26
C PRO A 78 -3.82 17.74 7.20
N GLN A 79 -3.59 18.49 6.12
CA GLN A 79 -2.49 19.44 6.03
C GLN A 79 -2.85 20.76 6.76
N PRO A 80 -1.90 21.37 7.49
CA PRO A 80 -2.10 22.71 8.05
C PRO A 80 -2.33 23.73 6.93
N LYS A 81 -3.42 24.50 7.01
CA LYS A 81 -3.69 25.61 6.07
C LYS A 81 -3.10 26.91 6.63
N PRO A 82 -2.33 27.71 5.84
CA PRO A 82 -1.90 29.04 6.26
C PRO A 82 -3.11 29.94 6.50
N ILE A 83 -3.14 30.63 7.64
CA ILE A 83 -4.14 31.67 7.89
C ILE A 83 -3.64 32.95 7.25
N ILE A 84 -4.34 33.45 6.23
CA ILE A 84 -4.08 34.78 5.66
C ILE A 84 -4.82 35.80 6.53
N GLN A 85 -4.09 36.76 7.09
CA GLN A 85 -4.67 37.91 7.82
C GLN A 85 -4.45 39.15 6.97
N VAL A 86 -5.52 39.90 6.70
CA VAL A 86 -5.44 41.23 6.08
C VAL A 86 -5.01 42.19 7.19
N LYS A 87 -3.88 42.88 6.98
CA LYS A 87 -3.41 43.94 7.88
C LYS A 87 -4.06 45.27 7.50
#